data_AF-A0A417EP29-F1
#
_entry.id   AF-A0A417EP29-F1
#
_cell.length_a   1.000
_cell.length_b   1.000
_cell.length_c   1.000
_cell.angle_alpha   90.00
_cell.angle_beta   90.00
_cell.angle_gamma   90.00
#
_symmetry.space_group_name_H-M   'P 1'
#
loop_
_entity.id
_entity.type
_entity.pdbx_description
1 polymer ?
#
loop_
_entity_poly.entity_id
_entity_poly.type
_entity_poly.pdbx_seq_one_letter_code
_entity_poly.pdbx_strand_id
1 'polypeptide(L)'
;MKKQFSETKGFFKGKERKSLESKIKQTEKLKKRIHTDMEQNVKQAGYPDVQSFAKAYHKSEELIREYNKDLREWKNQTAQKKKQTSDPPTKISVLKKLHSYQQEGRQQSKRTKKKSRDMER
;
A
#
# COMPACT_ATOMS: atom_id res chain seq x y z
N MET A 1 -12.76 2.76 42.10
CA MET A 1 -13.55 1.51 41.97
C MET A 1 -14.20 1.08 43.28
N LYS A 2 -13.49 0.96 44.42
CA LYS A 2 -14.10 0.56 45.71
C LYS A 2 -15.30 1.41 46.14
N LYS A 3 -15.25 2.73 45.91
CA LYS A 3 -16.33 3.68 46.21
C LYS A 3 -17.64 3.40 45.42
N GLN A 4 -17.52 2.87 44.21
CA GLN A 4 -18.66 2.57 43.34
C GLN A 4 -19.44 1.32 43.80
N PHE A 5 -18.76 0.35 44.43
CA PHE A 5 -19.42 -0.84 44.99
C PHE A 5 -20.27 -0.56 46.24
N SER A 6 -19.89 0.47 47.00
CA SER A 6 -20.71 0.97 48.11
C SER A 6 -21.95 1.70 47.60
N GLU A 7 -21.84 2.41 46.47
CA GLU A 7 -22.95 3.16 45.86
C GLU A 7 -24.00 2.24 45.21
N THR A 8 -23.62 1.08 44.68
CA THR A 8 -24.56 0.09 44.11
C THR A 8 -25.18 -0.87 45.15
N LYS A 9 -25.05 -0.57 46.45
CA LYS A 9 -25.56 -1.42 47.53
C LYS A 9 -27.09 -1.41 47.52
N GLY A 10 -27.69 -2.53 47.11
CA GLY A 10 -29.16 -2.71 47.02
C GLY A 10 -29.67 -2.97 45.60
N PHE A 11 -28.84 -2.79 44.56
CA PHE A 11 -29.25 -2.98 43.17
C PHE A 11 -29.21 -4.45 42.71
N PHE A 12 -28.34 -5.29 43.30
CA PHE A 12 -28.16 -6.70 42.92
C PHE A 12 -28.48 -7.64 44.06
N LYS A 13 -29.01 -8.84 43.75
CA LYS A 13 -29.20 -9.91 44.73
C LYS A 13 -27.86 -10.36 45.31
N GLY A 14 -27.85 -10.81 46.57
CA GLY A 14 -26.60 -11.13 47.29
C GLY A 14 -25.67 -12.13 46.59
N LYS A 15 -26.21 -13.16 45.92
CA LYS A 15 -25.41 -14.14 45.16
C LYS A 15 -24.80 -13.52 43.91
N GLU A 16 -25.59 -12.78 43.13
CA GLU A 16 -25.15 -12.07 41.93
C GLU A 16 -24.08 -11.03 42.26
N ARG A 17 -24.29 -10.26 43.34
CA ARG A 17 -23.33 -9.29 43.85
C ARG A 17 -21.98 -9.92 44.18
N LYS A 18 -21.96 -10.99 44.98
CA LYS A 18 -20.71 -11.68 45.36
C LYS A 18 -19.97 -12.24 44.13
N SER A 19 -20.71 -12.77 43.16
CA SER A 19 -20.14 -13.26 41.91
C SER A 19 -19.46 -12.12 41.12
N LEU A 20 -20.15 -10.99 40.97
CA LEU A 20 -19.61 -9.81 40.28
C LEU A 20 -18.40 -9.21 41.00
N GLU A 21 -18.45 -9.06 42.33
CA GLU A 21 -17.31 -8.58 43.13
C GLU A 21 -16.08 -9.47 42.97
N SER A 22 -16.27 -10.80 42.99
CA SER A 22 -15.19 -11.78 42.77
C SER A 22 -14.60 -11.65 41.37
N LYS A 23 -15.45 -11.58 40.33
CA LYS A 23 -15.01 -11.44 38.93
C LYS A 23 -14.23 -10.14 38.72
N ILE A 24 -14.71 -9.02 39.27
CA ILE A 24 -14.02 -7.74 39.16
C ILE A 24 -12.67 -7.79 39.89
N LYS A 25 -12.61 -8.35 41.09
CA LYS A 25 -11.35 -8.51 41.83
C LYS A 25 -10.33 -9.35 41.05
N GLN A 26 -10.78 -10.43 40.41
CA GLN A 26 -9.92 -11.25 39.54
C GLN A 26 -9.42 -10.46 38.33
N THR A 27 -10.30 -9.74 37.64
CA THR A 27 -9.93 -8.89 36.49
C THR A 27 -8.97 -7.77 36.89
N GLU A 28 -9.17 -7.12 38.03
CA GLU A 28 -8.25 -6.10 38.54
C GLU A 28 -6.86 -6.69 38.84
N LYS A 29 -6.81 -7.89 39.44
CA LYS A 29 -5.54 -8.58 39.70
C LYS A 29 -4.84 -8.95 38.39
N LEU A 30 -5.58 -9.42 37.40
CA LEU A 30 -5.05 -9.74 36.08
C LEU A 30 -4.50 -8.49 35.38
N LYS A 31 -5.27 -7.39 35.38
CA LYS A 31 -4.84 -6.10 34.80
C LYS A 31 -3.51 -5.64 35.40
N LYS A 32 -3.36 -5.73 36.72
CA LYS A 32 -2.11 -5.35 37.41
C LYS A 32 -0.94 -6.23 36.99
N ARG A 33 -1.15 -7.55 36.92
CA ARG A 33 -0.12 -8.49 36.44
C ARG A 33 0.32 -8.16 35.02
N ILE A 34 -0.63 -7.99 34.11
CA ILE A 34 -0.32 -7.63 32.70
C ILE A 34 0.49 -6.33 32.63
N HIS A 35 0.15 -5.32 33.43
CA HIS A 35 0.89 -4.06 33.44
C HIS A 35 2.33 -4.25 33.91
N THR A 36 2.54 -4.99 35.02
CA THR A 36 3.89 -5.29 35.53
C THR A 36 4.69 -6.16 34.56
N ASP A 37 4.09 -7.22 34.04
CA ASP A 37 4.76 -8.14 33.11
C ASP A 37 5.15 -7.40 31.82
N MET A 38 4.28 -6.52 31.31
CA MET A 38 4.57 -5.71 30.13
C MET A 38 5.73 -4.75 30.38
N GLU A 39 5.75 -4.05 31.52
CA GLU A 39 6.90 -3.19 31.90
C GLU A 39 8.21 -3.98 32.01
N GLN A 40 8.17 -5.17 32.62
CA GLN A 40 9.36 -6.02 32.76
C GLN A 40 9.87 -6.50 31.40
N ASN A 41 8.97 -6.99 30.54
CA ASN A 41 9.32 -7.45 29.20
C ASN A 41 9.90 -6.32 28.34
N VAL A 42 9.31 -5.12 28.41
CA VAL A 42 9.79 -3.95 27.68
C VAL A 42 11.19 -3.54 28.14
N LYS A 43 11.46 -3.55 29.46
CA LYS A 43 12.80 -3.31 30.00
C LYS A 43 13.80 -4.38 29.60
N GLN A 44 13.40 -5.65 29.61
CA GLN A 44 14.23 -6.77 29.15
C GLN A 44 14.57 -6.65 27.66
N ALA A 45 13.64 -6.13 26.85
CA ALA A 45 13.87 -5.82 25.44
C ALA A 45 14.72 -4.56 25.21
N GLY A 46 15.21 -3.90 26.27
CA GLY A 46 16.11 -2.75 26.20
C GLY A 46 15.41 -1.40 26.06
N TYR A 47 14.09 -1.33 26.21
CA TYR A 47 13.35 -0.08 26.15
C TYR A 47 13.17 0.53 27.56
N PRO A 48 13.21 1.86 27.69
CA PRO A 48 13.09 2.52 28.99
C PRO A 48 11.67 2.44 29.58
N ASP A 49 10.64 2.53 28.73
CA ASP A 49 9.24 2.47 29.11
C ASP A 49 8.36 1.86 28.00
N VAL A 50 7.13 1.47 28.37
CA VAL A 50 6.14 0.86 27.47
C VAL A 50 5.74 1.81 26.35
N GLN A 51 5.74 3.12 26.60
CA GLN A 51 5.35 4.12 25.63
C GLN A 51 6.37 4.27 24.49
N SER A 52 7.66 4.14 24.80
CA SER A 52 8.78 4.19 23.86
C SER A 52 8.74 2.97 22.96
N PHE A 53 8.49 1.79 23.52
CA PHE A 53 8.21 0.59 22.75
C PHE A 53 7.01 0.78 21.81
N ALA A 54 5.88 1.28 22.33
CA ALA A 54 4.68 1.50 21.52
C ALA A 54 4.91 2.48 20.36
N LYS A 55 5.66 3.56 20.58
CA LYS A 55 6.05 4.50 19.52
C LYS A 55 6.89 3.84 18.44
N ALA A 56 7.89 3.03 18.83
CA ALA A 56 8.74 2.31 17.88
C ALA A 56 7.93 1.29 17.07
N TYR A 57 7.06 0.54 17.73
CA TYR A 57 6.14 -0.40 17.11
C TYR A 57 5.23 0.29 16.09
N HIS A 58 4.60 1.41 16.45
CA HIS A 58 3.71 2.13 15.54
C HIS A 58 4.43 2.61 14.27
N LYS A 59 5.63 3.20 14.42
CA LYS A 59 6.47 3.57 13.27
C LYS A 59 6.79 2.37 12.38
N SER A 60 7.07 1.21 12.98
CA SER A 60 7.35 0.00 12.23
C SER A 60 6.13 -0.49 11.44
N GLU A 61 4.92 -0.37 11.99
CA GLU A 61 3.69 -0.69 11.26
C GLU A 61 3.45 0.27 10.08
N GLU A 62 3.71 1.56 10.26
CA GLU A 62 3.61 2.56 9.19
C GLU A 62 4.56 2.22 8.04
N LEU A 63 5.83 1.91 8.35
CA LEU A 63 6.81 1.48 7.34
C LEU A 63 6.36 0.23 6.58
N ILE A 64 5.81 -0.77 7.28
CA ILE A 64 5.27 -1.98 6.64
C ILE A 64 4.09 -1.63 5.72
N ARG A 65 3.23 -0.68 6.12
CA ARG A 65 2.10 -0.24 5.29
C ARG A 65 2.56 0.49 4.04
N GLU A 66 3.55 1.38 4.17
CA GLU A 66 4.17 2.09 3.05
C GLU A 66 4.80 1.12 2.06
N TYR A 67 5.65 0.21 2.54
CA TYR A 67 6.26 -0.81 1.69
C TYR A 67 5.22 -1.65 0.92
N ASN A 68 4.15 -2.08 1.59
CA ASN A 68 3.09 -2.84 0.94
C ASN A 68 2.30 -2.01 -0.08
N LYS A 69 2.17 -0.70 0.14
CA LYS A 69 1.55 0.22 -0.81
C LYS A 69 2.44 0.36 -2.05
N ASP A 70 3.73 0.58 -1.87
CA ASP A 70 4.70 0.71 -2.96
C ASP A 70 4.78 -0.57 -3.78
N LEU A 71 4.76 -1.74 -3.14
CA LEU A 71 4.69 -3.03 -3.83
C LEU A 71 3.44 -3.16 -4.70
N ARG A 72 2.28 -2.70 -4.21
CA ARG A 72 1.04 -2.70 -5.00
C ARG A 72 1.11 -1.74 -6.17
N GLU A 73 1.65 -0.53 -5.96
CA GLU A 73 1.81 0.46 -7.02
C GLU A 73 2.78 -0.03 -8.10
N TRP A 74 3.92 -0.60 -7.72
CA TRP A 74 4.87 -1.22 -8.65
C TRP A 74 4.23 -2.34 -9.48
N LYS A 75 3.44 -3.21 -8.83
CA LYS A 75 2.71 -4.27 -9.52
C LYS A 75 1.66 -3.72 -10.48
N ASN A 76 0.96 -2.64 -10.11
CA ASN A 76 -0.03 -2.00 -10.97
C ASN A 76 0.63 -1.30 -12.16
N GLN A 77 1.75 -0.60 -11.96
CA GLN A 77 2.50 0.04 -13.04
C GLN A 77 3.06 -1.01 -14.01
N THR A 78 3.61 -2.11 -13.51
CA THR A 78 4.11 -3.20 -14.38
C THR A 78 2.96 -3.92 -15.10
N ALA A 79 1.80 -4.09 -14.46
CA ALA A 79 0.60 -4.62 -15.11
C ALA A 79 0.04 -3.66 -16.17
N GLN A 80 0.01 -2.35 -15.90
CA GLN A 80 -0.39 -1.33 -16.88
C GLN A 80 0.58 -1.25 -18.04
N LYS A 81 1.90 -1.27 -17.79
CA LYS A 81 2.92 -1.35 -18.84
C LYS A 81 2.74 -2.62 -19.68
N LYS A 82 2.52 -3.79 -19.05
CA LYS A 82 2.21 -5.04 -19.77
C LYS A 82 0.95 -4.92 -20.63
N LYS A 83 -0.11 -4.27 -20.15
CA LYS A 83 -1.35 -4.00 -20.91
C LYS A 83 -1.15 -2.98 -22.05
N GLN A 84 -0.33 -1.95 -21.85
CA GLN A 84 -0.01 -0.99 -22.92
C GLN A 84 0.92 -1.60 -23.98
N THR A 85 1.81 -2.50 -23.59
CA THR A 85 2.66 -3.26 -24.52
C THR A 85 1.99 -4.52 -25.07
N SER A 86 0.78 -4.87 -24.60
CA SER A 86 0.04 -6.03 -25.11
C SER A 86 -0.73 -5.73 -26.38
N ASP A 87 -0.95 -4.45 -26.71
CA ASP A 87 -1.03 -4.10 -28.12
C ASP A 87 0.38 -4.27 -28.67
N PRO A 88 0.65 -5.31 -29.47
CA PRO A 88 1.96 -5.44 -30.05
C PRO A 88 2.25 -4.11 -30.75
N PRO A 89 3.42 -3.47 -30.52
CA PRO A 89 3.81 -2.33 -31.34
C PRO A 89 3.56 -2.79 -32.75
N THR A 90 2.69 -2.11 -33.49
CA THR A 90 2.24 -2.59 -34.80
C THR A 90 3.52 -2.75 -35.59
N LYS A 91 4.04 -3.97 -35.65
CA LYS A 91 5.33 -4.28 -36.25
C LYS A 91 5.00 -4.11 -37.71
N ILE A 92 5.10 -2.88 -38.21
CA ILE A 92 5.09 -2.60 -39.62
C ILE A 92 6.23 -3.47 -40.10
N SER A 93 5.87 -4.60 -40.71
CA SER A 93 6.82 -5.59 -41.20
C SER A 93 7.91 -4.83 -41.94
N VAL A 94 9.17 -5.25 -41.79
CA VAL A 94 10.30 -4.65 -42.50
C VAL A 94 9.94 -4.49 -43.99
N LEU A 95 9.18 -5.44 -44.56
CA LEU A 95 8.62 -5.38 -45.90
C LEU A 95 7.70 -4.18 -46.16
N LYS A 96 6.77 -3.88 -45.24
CA LYS A 96 5.83 -2.76 -45.37
C LYS A 96 6.54 -1.41 -45.25
N LYS A 97 7.61 -1.33 -44.45
CA LYS A 97 8.49 -0.15 -44.34
C LYS A 97 9.38 0.02 -45.58
N LEU A 98 9.89 -1.07 -46.15
CA LEU A 98 10.58 -1.05 -47.44
C LEU A 98 9.65 -0.58 -48.56
N HIS A 99 8.41 -1.06 -48.57
CA HIS A 99 7.42 -0.66 -49.58
C HIS A 99 7.04 0.82 -49.47
N SER A 100 6.95 1.40 -48.26
CA SER A 100 6.73 2.84 -48.10
C SER A 100 7.90 3.67 -48.64
N TYR A 101 9.15 3.28 -48.36
CA TYR A 101 10.33 3.97 -48.91
C TYR A 101 10.39 3.91 -50.44
N GLN A 102 10.01 2.79 -51.03
CA GLN A 102 9.94 2.66 -52.48
C GLN A 102 8.88 3.59 -53.09
N GLN A 103 7.74 3.79 -52.41
CA GLN A 103 6.67 4.68 -52.88
C GLN A 103 7.02 6.17 -52.69
N GLU A 104 7.69 6.53 -51.59
CA GLU A 104 8.21 7.88 -51.36
C GLU A 104 9.24 8.29 -52.43
N GLY A 105 10.20 7.40 -52.75
CA GLY A 105 11.17 7.65 -53.82
C GLY A 105 10.52 7.80 -55.20
N ARG A 106 9.45 7.04 -55.47
CA ARG A 106 8.65 7.18 -56.70
C ARG A 106 7.89 8.51 -56.75
N GLN A 107 7.37 9.01 -55.62
CA GLN A 107 6.69 10.30 -55.57
C GLN A 107 7.63 11.49 -55.80
N GLN A 108 8.87 11.45 -55.30
CA GLN A 108 9.84 12.51 -55.57
C GLN A 108 10.23 12.60 -57.05
N SER A 109 10.37 11.46 -57.75
CA SER A 109 10.73 11.44 -59.18
C SER A 109 9.64 12.03 -60.11
N LYS A 110 8.39 12.09 -59.65
CA LYS A 110 7.26 12.61 -60.44
C LYS A 110 7.10 14.14 -60.35
N ARG A 111 7.72 14.81 -59.38
CA ARG A 111 7.61 16.27 -59.21
C ARG A 111 8.58 17.10 -60.07
N THR A 112 9.56 16.49 -60.74
CA THR A 112 10.64 17.24 -61.42
C THR A 112 10.70 17.14 -62.94
N LYS A 113 9.81 16.40 -63.63
CA LYS A 113 9.72 16.48 -65.11
C LYS A 113 8.83 17.64 -65.57
N LYS A 114 9.27 18.87 -65.34
CA LYS A 114 8.78 20.05 -66.08
C LYS A 114 9.49 20.03 -67.44
N LYS A 115 8.81 19.50 -68.46
CA LYS A 115 9.30 19.43 -69.85
C LYS A 115 9.44 20.85 -70.38
N SER A 116 10.67 21.39 -70.47
CA SER A 116 10.93 22.63 -71.19
C SER A 116 10.65 22.39 -72.67
N ARG A 117 9.63 23.04 -73.21
CA ARG A 117 9.44 23.17 -74.67
C ARG A 117 10.35 24.31 -75.12
N ASP A 118 11.27 23.96 -76.01
CA ASP A 118 12.18 24.88 -76.68
C ASP A 118 11.39 25.71 -77.72
N MET A 119 11.52 27.03 -77.67
CA MET A 119 10.88 28.01 -78.55
C MET A 119 11.99 28.89 -79.12
N GLU A 120 12.57 28.48 -80.24
CA GLU A 120 13.46 29.26 -81.13
C GLU A 120 13.59 28.42 -82.42
N ARG A 121 13.50 28.90 -83.66
CA ARG A 121 13.51 30.23 -84.28
C ARG A 121 12.85 30.13 -85.66
#